data_AF-A0A7L1P0A7-F1
#
_entry.id   AF-A0A7L1P0A7-F1
#
_cell.length_a   1.000
_cell.length_b   1.000
_cell.length_c   1.000
_cell.angle_alpha   90.00
_cell.angle_beta   90.00
_cell.angle_gamma   90.00
#
_symmetry.space_group_name_H-M   'P 1'
#
loop_
_entity.id
_entity.type
_entity.pdbx_description
1 polymer ?
#
loop_
_entity_poly.entity_id
_entity_poly.type
_entity_poly.pdbx_seq_one_letter_code
_entity_poly.pdbx_strand_id
1 'polypeptide(L)' 'SLYFLRVIVSEPSPGLPQFTEVGYLDGHPIMSYDSATGRMEPRADWMAANLDQHFWDVQTQIVQRYLQLDLRSLSRL' A
#
# COMPACT_ATOMS: atom_id res chain seq x y z
N SER A 1 18.70 2.85 -0.55
CA SER A 1 17.66 3.85 -0.24
C SER A 1 16.31 3.16 -0.11
N LEU A 2 15.49 3.61 0.82
CA LEU A 2 14.11 3.15 1.00
C LEU A 2 13.17 4.30 0.67
N TYR A 3 12.18 4.07 -0.18
CA TYR A 3 11.15 5.07 -0.49
C TYR A 3 9.81 4.42 -0.84
N PHE A 4 8.74 5.21 -0.75
CA PHE A 4 7.39 4.77 -1.04
C PHE A 4 6.78 5.66 -2.12
N LEU A 5 6.13 5.03 -3.10
CA LEU A 5 5.33 5.72 -4.11
C LEU A 5 3.85 5.47 -3.81
N ARG A 6 3.06 6.54 -3.74
CA ARG A 6 1.60 6.48 -3.54
C ARG A 6 0.90 7.04 -4.77
N VAL A 7 -0.15 6.36 -5.20
CA VAL A 7 -1.02 6.82 -6.28
C VAL A 7 -2.46 6.81 -5.79
N ILE A 8 -3.14 7.93 -6.00
CA ILE A 8 -4.57 8.10 -5.73
C ILE A 8 -5.26 8.41 -7.05
N VAL A 9 -6.33 7.69 -7.35
CA VAL A 9 -7.16 7.90 -8.53
C VAL A 9 -8.52 8.42 -8.09
N SER A 10 -9.02 9.49 -8.71
CA SER A 10 -10.33 10.07 -8.37
C SER A 10 -11.49 9.19 -8.83
N GLU A 11 -11.34 8.53 -9.98
CA GLU A 11 -12.35 7.67 -10.61
C GLU A 11 -11.79 6.24 -10.73
N PRO A 12 -11.93 5.40 -9.69
CA PRO A 12 -11.52 4.00 -9.78
C PRO A 12 -12.42 3.21 -10.72
N SER A 13 -11.88 2.16 -11.33
CA SER A 13 -12.61 1.23 -12.19
C SER A 13 -12.23 -0.22 -11.87
N PRO A 14 -12.95 -1.24 -12.38
CA PRO A 14 -12.49 -2.62 -12.26
C PRO A 14 -11.04 -2.76 -12.79
N GLY A 15 -10.15 -3.28 -11.96
CA GLY A 15 -8.71 -3.40 -12.27
C GLY A 15 -7.88 -2.13 -12.03
N LEU A 16 -8.50 -1.00 -11.68
CA LEU A 16 -7.83 0.24 -11.29
C LEU A 16 -8.27 0.67 -9.88
N PRO A 17 -7.54 0.27 -8.84
CA PRO A 17 -7.88 0.64 -7.46
C PRO A 17 -7.75 2.15 -7.21
N GLN A 18 -8.55 2.65 -6.26
CA GLN A 18 -8.55 4.06 -5.87
C GLN A 18 -7.23 4.49 -5.24
N PHE A 19 -6.58 3.61 -4.49
CA PHE A 19 -5.29 3.89 -3.84
C PHE A 19 -4.34 2.70 -4.00
N THR A 20 -3.09 3.00 -4.35
CA THR A 20 -1.99 2.04 -4.30
C THR A 20 -0.77 2.67 -3.62
N GLU A 21 0.01 1.83 -2.93
CA GLU A 21 1.32 2.20 -2.42
C GLU A 21 2.33 1.10 -2.79
N VAL A 22 3.53 1.48 -3.21
CA VAL A 22 4.63 0.54 -3.46
C VAL A 22 5.87 0.99 -2.70
N GLY A 23 6.41 0.09 -1.86
CA GLY A 23 7.67 0.30 -1.16
C GLY A 23 8.84 -0.24 -1.98
N TYR A 24 9.86 0.60 -2.17
CA TYR A 24 11.07 0.27 -2.92
C TYR A 24 12.29 0.28 -2.00
N LEU A 25 13.08 -0.79 -2.07
CA LEU A 25 14.42 -0.86 -1.49
C LEU A 25 15.45 -0.90 -2.61
N ASP A 26 16.31 0.10 -2.66
CA ASP A 26 17.35 0.25 -3.71
C ASP A 26 16.77 0.13 -5.13
N GLY A 27 15.62 0.76 -5.35
CA GLY A 27 14.92 0.78 -6.64
C GLY A 27 14.12 -0.49 -6.98
N HIS A 28 14.11 -1.49 -6.10
CA HIS A 28 13.37 -2.74 -6.31
C HIS A 28 12.11 -2.77 -5.44
N PRO A 29 10.93 -3.13 -5.98
CA PRO A 29 9.71 -3.22 -5.19
C PRO A 29 9.81 -4.38 -4.20
N ILE A 30 9.57 -4.10 -2.92
CA ILE A 30 9.65 -5.11 -1.84
C ILE A 30 8.28 -5.43 -1.25
N MET A 31 7.35 -4.47 -1.30
CA MET A 31 5.98 -4.64 -0.83
C MET A 31 5.05 -3.68 -1.57
N SER A 32 3.76 -3.98 -1.60
CA SER A 32 2.77 -3.02 -2.08
C SER A 32 1.41 -3.21 -1.43
N TYR A 33 0.66 -2.13 -1.35
CA TYR A 33 -0.73 -2.10 -0.93
C TYR A 33 -1.62 -1.75 -2.13
N ASP A 34 -2.76 -2.44 -2.22
CA ASP A 34 -3.83 -2.17 -3.18
C ASP A 34 -5.15 -2.00 -2.42
N SER A 35 -5.87 -0.90 -2.62
CA SER A 35 -7.15 -0.64 -1.93
C SER A 35 -8.28 -1.59 -2.35
N ALA A 36 -8.19 -2.24 -3.52
CA ALA A 36 -9.17 -3.24 -3.95
C ALA A 36 -9.06 -4.54 -3.14
N THR A 37 -7.83 -4.95 -2.79
CA THR A 37 -7.61 -6.11 -1.91
C THR A 37 -7.58 -5.71 -0.43
N GLY A 38 -7.28 -4.45 -0.15
CA GLY A 38 -7.18 -3.88 1.19
C GLY A 38 -6.00 -4.42 1.99
N ARG A 39 -4.95 -4.94 1.34
CA ARG A 39 -3.83 -5.63 1.98
C ARG A 39 -2.47 -5.13 1.50
N MET A 40 -1.52 -5.10 2.43
CA MET A 40 -0.10 -5.01 2.12
C MET A 40 0.43 -6.41 1.82
N GLU A 41 1.10 -6.56 0.68
CA GLU A 41 1.62 -7.84 0.20
C GLU A 41 3.12 -7.77 -0.13
N PRO A 42 3.87 -8.87 0.03
CA PRO A 42 5.24 -8.95 -0.45
C PRO A 42 5.30 -8.85 -1.98
N ARG A 43 6.34 -8.17 -2.47
CA ARG A 43 6.71 -8.15 -3.89
C ARG A 43 8.08 -8.77 -4.17
N ALA A 44 8.84 -9.09 -3.12
CA ALA A 44 10.09 -9.83 -3.20
C ALA A 44 9.98 -11.14 -2.41
N ASP A 45 10.53 -12.23 -2.95
CA ASP A 45 10.43 -13.58 -2.36
C ASP A 45 10.99 -13.63 -0.93
N TRP A 46 12.09 -12.90 -0.68
CA TRP A 46 12.69 -12.86 0.65
C TRP A 46 11.81 -12.13 1.68
N MET A 47 10.98 -11.17 1.27
CA MET A 47 9.99 -10.56 2.18
C MET A 47 8.93 -11.59 2.56
N ALA A 48 8.43 -12.35 1.58
CA ALA A 48 7.44 -13.40 1.81
C ALA A 48 7.99 -14.55 2.69
N ALA A 49 9.26 -14.90 2.52
CA ALA A 49 9.89 -16.01 3.23
C ALA A 49 10.30 -15.68 4.68
N ASN A 50 10.56 -14.41 5.00
CA ASN A 50 11.16 -14.02 6.29
C ASN A 50 10.23 -13.25 7.22
N LEU A 51 9.07 -12.77 6.75
CA LEU A 51 8.15 -11.97 7.54
C LEU A 51 6.84 -12.72 7.77
N ASP A 52 6.35 -12.65 9.00
CA ASP A 52 5.15 -13.35 9.42
C ASP A 52 3.87 -12.56 9.11
N GLN A 53 2.73 -13.21 9.31
CA GLN A 53 1.43 -12.57 9.10
C GLN A 53 1.24 -11.33 9.97
N HIS A 54 1.79 -11.32 11.19
CA HIS A 54 1.68 -10.17 12.09
C HIS A 54 2.31 -8.91 11.48
N PHE A 55 3.50 -9.04 10.88
CA PHE A 55 4.11 -7.92 10.16
C PHE A 55 3.19 -7.37 9.06
N TRP A 56 2.63 -8.24 8.22
CA TRP A 56 1.77 -7.84 7.10
C TRP A 56 0.45 -7.20 7.57
N ASP A 57 -0.14 -7.72 8.65
CA ASP A 57 -1.34 -7.16 9.25
C ASP A 57 -1.07 -5.76 9.82
N VAL A 58 0.07 -5.54 10.48
CA VAL A 58 0.49 -4.23 10.98
C VAL A 58 0.71 -3.24 9.84
N GLN A 59 1.44 -3.62 8.78
CA GLN A 59 1.64 -2.74 7.62
C GLN A 59 0.31 -2.37 6.95
N THR A 60 -0.58 -3.35 6.80
CA THR A 60 -1.93 -3.14 6.27
C THR A 60 -2.71 -2.11 7.08
N GLN A 61 -2.72 -2.23 8.41
CA GLN A 61 -3.41 -1.29 9.30
C GLN A 61 -2.82 0.13 9.24
N ILE A 62 -1.49 0.25 9.13
CA ILE A 62 -0.81 1.54 9.00
C ILE A 62 -1.27 2.25 7.72
N VAL A 63 -1.25 1.57 6.58
CA VAL A 63 -1.66 2.18 5.29
C VAL A 63 -3.14 2.52 5.28
N GLN A 64 -4.00 1.64 5.80
CA GLN A 64 -5.44 1.92 5.93
C GLN A 64 -5.71 3.17 6.79
N ARG A 65 -4.94 3.38 7.87
CA ARG A 65 -5.07 4.57 8.70
C ARG A 65 -4.65 5.84 7.94
N TYR A 66 -3.56 5.81 7.19
CA TYR A 66 -3.16 6.95 6.35
C TYR A 66 -4.21 7.25 5.28
N LEU A 67 -4.73 6.23 4.60
CA LEU A 67 -5.78 6.40 3.61
C LEU A 67 -7.04 7.06 4.19
N GLN A 68 -7.45 6.68 5.41
CA GLN A 68 -8.59 7.32 6.08
C GLN A 68 -8.34 8.79 6.41
N LEU A 69 -7.12 9.18 6.75
CA LEU A 69 -6.76 10.57 7.02
C LEU A 69 -6.68 11.39 5.72
N ASP A 70 -6.11 10.81 4.66
CA ASP A 70 -5.95 11.45 3.35
C ASP A 70 -7.29 11.62 2.62
N LEU A 71 -8.17 10.61 2.64
CA LEU A 71 -9.49 10.76 2.04
C LEU A 71 -10.39 11.74 2.80
N ARG A 72 -10.23 11.86 4.13
CA ARG A 72 -10.93 12.89 4.93
C ARG A 72 -10.47 14.31 4.62
N SER A 73 -9.24 14.50 4.17
CA SER A 73 -8.75 15.81 3.77
C SER A 73 -9.18 16.16 2.35
N LEU A 74 -9.21 15.17 1.44
CA LEU A 74 -9.70 15.33 0.07
C LEU A 74 -11.22 15.53 0.00
N SER A 75 -12.01 14.94 0.90
CA SER A 75 -13.47 15.13 0.95
C SER A 75 -13.91 16.48 1.55
N ARG A 76 -12.96 17.37 1.88
CA ARG A 76 -13.22 18.72 2.43
C ARG A 76 -12.90 19.84 1.44
N LEU A 77 -12.56 19.48 0.20
CA LEU A 77 -12.42 20.38 -0.94
C LEU A 77 -13.66 20.25 -1.83
#